data_AF-A0A5C7ZLN5-F1
#
_entry.id   AF-A0A5C7ZLN5-F1
#
_cell.length_a   1.000
_cell.length_b   1.000
_cell.length_c   1.000
_cell.angle_alpha   90.00
_cell.angle_beta   90.00
_cell.angle_gamma   90.00
#
_symmetry.space_group_name_H-M   'P 1'
#
loop_
_entity.id
_entity.type
_entity.pdbx_description
1 polymer ?
#
loop_
_entity_poly.entity_id
_entity_poly.type
_entity_poly.pdbx_seq_one_letter_code
_entity_poly.pdbx_strand_id
1 'polypeptide(L)'
;MFAGLVEWVGFRTGYLDVQHAARYQGESSYNLRRLVRMALDGMISFSNRPLYLSVALGLLLSMGAGVYGSYLVLRYVVDPGSFGVPGWLSTVTVTTFIGGLILLNQGVLGIYLGRLYNQAKGRPLYVIDRVTVGSAVSQHPRG
;
A
#
# COMPACT_ATOMS: atom_id res chain seq x y z
N MET A 1 -13.80 -9.31 1.98
CA MET A 1 -14.25 -8.05 1.38
C MET A 1 -15.33 -7.36 2.22
N PHE A 2 -16.43 -8.05 2.57
CA PHE A 2 -17.51 -7.47 3.40
C PHE A 2 -17.08 -7.05 4.81
N ALA A 3 -16.23 -7.83 5.49
CA ALA A 3 -15.76 -7.48 6.84
C ALA A 3 -15.05 -6.10 6.91
N GLY A 4 -14.15 -5.82 5.97
CA GLY A 4 -13.46 -4.52 5.93
C GLY A 4 -14.36 -3.34 5.51
N LEU A 5 -15.47 -3.61 4.80
CA LEU A 5 -16.49 -2.59 4.52
C LEU A 5 -17.31 -2.28 5.79
N VAL A 6 -17.72 -3.30 6.54
CA VAL A 6 -18.46 -3.13 7.81
C VAL A 6 -17.63 -2.37 8.83
N GLU A 7 -16.34 -2.71 8.96
CA GLU A 7 -15.41 -2.00 9.83
C GLU A 7 -15.17 -0.55 9.36
N TRP A 8 -15.13 -0.30 8.05
CA TRP A 8 -14.99 1.07 7.52
C TRP A 8 -16.21 1.96 7.81
N VAL A 9 -17.42 1.40 7.80
CA VAL A 9 -18.64 2.16 8.06
C VAL A 9 -18.71 2.63 9.53
N GLY A 10 -18.09 1.89 10.46
CA GLY A 10 -17.85 2.36 11.83
C GLY A 10 -19.07 2.43 12.75
N PHE A 11 -20.22 1.88 12.34
CA PHE A 11 -21.40 1.80 13.21
C PHE A 11 -21.19 0.85 14.38
N ARG A 12 -21.99 1.03 15.44
CA ARG A 12 -22.02 0.13 16.60
C ARG A 12 -22.33 -1.30 16.13
N THR A 13 -21.34 -2.18 16.27
CA THR A 13 -21.43 -3.59 15.90
C THR A 13 -21.53 -4.44 17.16
N GLY A 14 -22.37 -5.47 17.15
CA GLY A 14 -22.47 -6.48 18.20
C GLY A 14 -22.18 -7.88 17.64
N TYR A 15 -21.68 -8.78 18.48
CA TYR A 15 -21.44 -10.17 18.12
C TYR A 15 -22.45 -11.05 18.83
N LEU A 16 -23.08 -11.97 18.09
CA LEU A 16 -23.96 -13.00 18.64
C LEU A 16 -23.28 -14.35 18.40
N ASP A 17 -23.05 -15.10 19.48
CA ASP A 17 -22.48 -16.43 19.36
C ASP A 17 -23.58 -17.41 18.93
N VAL A 18 -23.34 -18.13 17.84
CA VAL A 18 -24.31 -19.06 17.25
C VAL A 18 -23.62 -20.40 17.06
N GLN A 19 -24.16 -21.44 17.71
CA GLN A 19 -23.70 -22.80 17.48
C GLN A 19 -24.09 -23.24 16.07
N HIS A 20 -23.08 -23.45 15.23
CA HIS A 20 -23.27 -23.99 13.90
C HIS A 20 -23.25 -25.52 13.97
N ALA A 21 -24.21 -26.18 13.31
CA ALA A 21 -24.21 -27.63 13.18
C ALA A 21 -22.97 -28.12 12.42
N ALA A 22 -22.51 -29.33 12.74
CA ALA A 22 -21.41 -29.97 12.02
C ALA A 22 -21.74 -30.06 10.52
N ARG A 23 -20.79 -29.68 9.65
CA ARG A 23 -20.99 -29.74 8.20
C ARG A 23 -21.15 -31.20 7.77
N TYR A 24 -22.27 -31.51 7.10
CA TYR A 24 -22.54 -32.85 6.58
C TYR A 24 -21.72 -33.18 5.33
N GLN A 25 -21.34 -32.19 4.51
CA GLN A 25 -20.50 -32.33 3.32
C GLN A 25 -19.74 -31.03 3.01
N GLY A 26 -18.63 -31.15 2.26
CA GLY A 26 -17.84 -30.03 1.74
C GLY A 26 -16.52 -29.79 2.47
N GLU A 27 -15.47 -29.46 1.73
CA GLU A 27 -14.17 -29.11 2.30
C GLU A 27 -14.17 -27.70 2.92
N SER A 28 -13.35 -27.51 3.95
CA SER A 28 -13.17 -26.19 4.56
C SER A 28 -12.63 -25.20 3.52
N SER A 29 -13.43 -24.17 3.21
CA SER A 29 -12.97 -23.02 2.42
C SER A 29 -11.82 -22.26 3.12
N TYR A 30 -11.65 -22.44 4.43
CA TYR A 30 -10.59 -21.85 5.26
C TYR A 30 -9.34 -22.71 5.24
N ASN A 31 -8.59 -22.61 4.15
CA ASN A 31 -7.23 -23.14 4.08
C ASN A 31 -6.24 -22.00 4.43
N LEU A 32 -5.14 -22.29 5.14
CA LEU A 32 -4.16 -21.28 5.60
C LEU A 32 -3.70 -20.36 4.46
N ARG A 33 -3.46 -20.93 3.27
CA ARG A 33 -3.10 -20.16 2.06
C ARG A 33 -4.17 -19.16 1.65
N ARG A 34 -5.46 -19.54 1.77
CA ARG A 34 -6.61 -18.70 1.42
C ARG A 34 -6.82 -17.59 2.44
N LEU A 35 -6.59 -17.89 3.73
CA LEU A 35 -6.58 -16.90 4.82
C LEU A 35 -5.48 -15.84 4.62
N VAL A 36 -4.25 -16.27 4.31
CA VAL A 36 -3.14 -15.34 4.03
C VAL A 36 -3.44 -14.48 2.80
N ARG A 37 -3.94 -15.07 1.71
CA ARG A 37 -4.35 -14.32 0.52
C ARG A 37 -5.43 -13.29 0.83
N MET A 38 -6.43 -13.66 1.62
CA MET A 38 -7.51 -12.76 2.04
C MET A 38 -7.00 -11.60 2.91
N ALA A 39 -6.04 -11.86 3.80
CA ALA A 39 -5.39 -10.82 4.61
C ALA A 39 -4.55 -9.86 3.76
N LEU A 40 -3.80 -10.38 2.79
CA LEU A 40 -3.04 -9.58 1.83
C LEU A 40 -3.94 -8.72 0.96
N ASP A 41 -5.01 -9.28 0.40
CA ASP A 41 -6.01 -8.56 -0.38
C ASP A 41 -6.68 -7.45 0.46
N GLY A 42 -6.91 -7.72 1.75
CA GLY A 42 -7.39 -6.73 2.73
C GLY A 42 -6.39 -5.60 2.97
N MET A 43 -5.11 -5.91 3.22
CA MET A 43 -4.07 -4.89 3.44
C MET A 43 -3.86 -4.01 2.21
N ILE A 44 -3.82 -4.60 1.01
CA ILE A 44 -3.67 -3.87 -0.25
C ILE A 44 -4.92 -3.03 -0.53
N SER A 45 -6.11 -3.57 -0.27
CA SER A 45 -7.35 -2.84 -0.50
C SER A 45 -7.55 -1.71 0.49
N PHE A 46 -7.20 -1.81 1.77
CA PHE A 46 -7.56 -0.79 2.77
C PHE A 46 -6.39 0.12 3.18
N SER A 47 -5.19 -0.06 2.61
CA SER A 47 -4.01 0.69 3.02
C SER A 47 -3.10 1.07 1.86
N ASN A 48 -2.67 2.33 1.82
CA ASN A 48 -1.61 2.80 0.91
C ASN A 48 -0.20 2.47 1.44
N ARG A 49 -0.07 1.79 2.58
CA ARG A 49 1.22 1.41 3.19
C ARG A 49 2.15 0.59 2.28
N PRO A 50 1.68 -0.40 1.48
CA PRO A 50 2.54 -1.18 0.58
C PRO A 50 3.23 -0.30 -0.47
N LEU A 51 2.53 0.74 -0.89
CA LEU A 51 2.96 1.70 -1.90
C LEU A 51 4.08 2.62 -1.40
N TYR A 52 3.99 3.07 -0.16
CA TYR A 52 5.06 3.86 0.46
C TYR A 52 6.30 3.00 0.72
N LEU A 53 6.12 1.71 1.00
CA LEU A 53 7.22 0.75 1.18
C LEU A 53 8.03 0.57 -0.10
N SER A 54 7.37 0.48 -1.26
CA SER A 54 8.08 0.33 -2.54
C SER A 54 8.87 1.59 -2.92
N VAL A 55 8.37 2.78 -2.59
CA VAL A 55 9.12 4.04 -2.77
C VAL A 55 10.35 4.08 -1.86
N ALA A 56 10.20 3.73 -0.59
CA ALA A 56 11.31 3.70 0.36
C ALA A 56 12.40 2.70 -0.07
N LEU A 57 12.01 1.52 -0.54
CA LEU A 57 12.93 0.51 -1.09
C LEU A 57 13.63 1.02 -2.37
N GLY A 58 12.89 1.65 -3.28
CA GLY A 58 13.45 2.23 -4.50
C GLY A 58 14.48 3.33 -4.21
N LEU A 59 14.21 4.18 -3.22
CA LEU A 59 15.13 5.23 -2.79
C LEU A 59 16.39 4.65 -2.14
N LEU A 60 16.26 3.66 -1.25
CA LEU A 60 17.38 2.95 -0.64
C LEU A 60 18.28 2.28 -1.69
N LEU A 61 17.68 1.57 -2.65
CA LEU A 61 18.41 0.92 -3.74
C LEU A 61 19.10 1.94 -4.65
N SER A 62 18.44 3.05 -4.98
CA SER A 62 19.04 4.12 -5.78
C SER A 62 20.20 4.82 -5.07
N MET A 63 20.11 5.05 -3.75
CA MET A 63 21.23 5.56 -2.96
C MET A 63 22.38 4.56 -2.91
N GLY A 64 22.10 3.28 -2.64
CA GLY A 64 23.13 2.23 -2.64
C GLY A 64 23.83 2.09 -3.99
N ALA A 65 23.05 2.16 -5.09
CA ALA A 65 23.55 2.19 -6.46
C ALA A 65 24.50 3.38 -6.71
N GLY A 66 24.13 4.59 -6.25
CA GLY A 66 24.97 5.78 -6.36
C GLY A 66 26.29 5.68 -5.59
N VAL A 67 26.24 5.17 -4.36
CA VAL A 67 27.45 4.95 -3.53
C VAL A 67 28.36 3.90 -4.18
N TYR A 68 27.79 2.78 -4.63
CA TYR A 68 28.54 1.72 -5.29
C TYR A 68 29.15 2.17 -6.63
N GLY A 69 28.40 2.94 -7.43
CA GLY A 69 28.90 3.54 -8.67
C GLY A 69 30.05 4.52 -8.41
N SER A 70 29.93 5.37 -7.38
CA SER A 70 31.00 6.30 -7.00
C SER A 70 32.27 5.56 -6.56
N TYR A 71 32.11 4.49 -5.78
CA TYR A 71 33.21 3.61 -5.38
C TYR A 71 33.91 2.98 -6.59
N LEU A 72 33.16 2.48 -7.59
CA LEU A 72 33.72 1.91 -8.81
C LEU A 72 34.52 2.94 -9.62
N VAL A 73 34.01 4.16 -9.75
CA VAL A 73 34.71 5.25 -10.44
C VAL A 73 36.01 5.61 -9.72
N LEU A 74 35.99 5.75 -8.39
CA LEU A 74 37.20 6.03 -7.61
C LEU A 74 38.23 4.91 -7.75
N ARG A 75 37.79 3.64 -7.71
CA ARG A 75 38.68 2.49 -7.89
C ARG A 75 39.30 2.44 -9.28
N TYR A 76 38.55 2.82 -10.32
CA TYR A 76 39.08 2.92 -11.68
C TYR A 76 40.16 3.99 -11.82
N VAL A 77 40.02 5.13 -11.12
CA VAL A 77 41.03 6.21 -11.12
C VAL A 77 42.29 5.81 -10.37
N VAL A 78 42.17 5.09 -9.25
CA VAL A 78 43.32 4.70 -8.40
C VAL A 78 44.06 3.49 -8.97
N ASP A 79 43.36 2.51 -9.54
CA ASP A 79 43.97 1.29 -10.08
C ASP A 79 43.31 0.89 -11.42
N PRO A 80 43.76 1.50 -12.54
CA PRO A 80 43.19 1.27 -13.87
C PRO A 80 43.33 -0.19 -14.35
N GLY A 81 44.32 -0.93 -13.82
CA GLY A 81 44.59 -2.32 -14.18
C GLY A 81 43.74 -3.36 -13.44
N SER A 82 42.97 -2.94 -12.44
CA SER A 82 42.23 -3.87 -11.57
C SER A 82 41.03 -4.56 -12.23
N PHE A 83 40.59 -4.08 -13.40
CA PHE A 83 39.44 -4.62 -14.11
C PHE A 83 39.89 -5.34 -15.38
N GLY A 84 39.87 -6.67 -15.36
CA GLY A 84 40.35 -7.53 -16.45
C GLY A 84 39.51 -7.49 -17.74
N VAL A 85 38.44 -6.70 -17.81
CA VAL A 85 37.57 -6.57 -18.98
C VAL A 85 37.31 -5.10 -19.30
N PRO A 86 37.75 -4.59 -20.46
CA PRO A 86 37.46 -3.23 -20.91
C PRO A 86 35.94 -3.00 -21.04
N GLY A 87 35.46 -1.85 -20.59
CA GLY A 87 34.04 -1.46 -20.72
C GLY A 87 33.06 -2.12 -19.74
N TRP A 88 33.49 -3.11 -18.94
CA TRP A 88 32.65 -3.70 -17.90
C TRP A 88 32.22 -2.66 -16.86
N LEU A 89 33.17 -1.82 -16.43
CA LEU A 89 32.95 -0.85 -15.37
C LEU A 89 31.97 0.26 -15.77
N SER A 90 32.09 0.78 -17.01
CA SER A 90 31.14 1.76 -17.55
C SER A 90 29.76 1.15 -17.74
N THR A 91 29.68 -0.11 -18.21
CA THR A 91 28.41 -0.81 -18.41
C THR A 91 27.66 -1.03 -17.09
N VAL A 92 28.34 -1.54 -16.06
CA VAL A 92 27.74 -1.75 -14.74
C VAL A 92 27.31 -0.41 -14.13
N THR A 93 28.16 0.62 -14.19
CA THR A 93 27.85 1.94 -13.63
C THR A 93 26.63 2.58 -14.28
N VAL A 94 26.56 2.61 -15.62
CA VAL A 94 25.43 3.19 -16.36
C VAL A 94 24.15 2.39 -16.12
N THR A 95 24.23 1.05 -16.17
CA THR A 95 23.06 0.18 -15.97
C THR A 95 22.49 0.31 -14.56
N THR A 96 23.35 0.35 -13.54
CA THR A 96 22.95 0.52 -12.15
C THR A 96 22.38 1.91 -11.89
N PHE A 97 22.94 2.96 -12.51
CA PHE A 97 22.41 4.32 -12.44
C PHE A 97 21.01 4.44 -13.07
N ILE A 98 20.84 3.94 -14.29
CA ILE A 98 19.54 3.92 -14.99
C ILE A 98 18.53 3.05 -14.22
N GLY A 99 18.95 1.90 -13.70
CA GLY A 99 18.10 1.01 -12.89
C GLY A 99 17.58 1.70 -11.62
N GLY A 100 18.44 2.45 -10.91
CA GLY A 100 18.02 3.27 -9.77
C GLY A 100 16.99 4.34 -10.16
N LEU A 101 17.23 5.04 -11.28
CA LEU A 101 16.32 6.06 -11.81
C LEU A 101 14.94 5.48 -12.16
N ILE A 102 14.90 4.29 -12.78
CA ILE A 102 13.65 3.59 -13.11
C ILE A 102 12.88 3.22 -11.84
N LEU A 103 13.55 2.66 -10.83
CA LEU A 103 12.90 2.32 -9.55
C LEU A 103 12.32 3.54 -8.84
N LEU A 104 13.03 4.68 -8.90
CA LEU A 104 12.56 5.94 -8.32
C LEU A 104 11.29 6.43 -9.04
N ASN A 105 11.29 6.42 -10.37
CA ASN A 105 10.10 6.76 -11.17
C ASN A 105 8.91 5.82 -10.89
N GLN A 106 9.17 4.52 -10.75
CA GLN A 106 8.14 3.54 -10.43
C GLN A 106 7.53 3.77 -9.03
N GLY A 107 8.35 4.20 -8.07
CA GLY A 107 7.88 4.61 -6.75
C GLY A 107 6.95 5.83 -6.81
N VAL A 108 7.35 6.86 -7.57
CA VAL A 108 6.52 8.06 -7.78
C VAL A 108 5.19 7.69 -8.44
N LEU A 109 5.22 6.91 -9.53
CA LEU A 109 4.01 6.38 -10.18
C LEU A 109 3.13 5.60 -9.21
N GLY A 110 3.75 4.80 -8.32
CA GLY A 110 3.08 4.14 -7.21
C GLY A 110 2.25 5.13 -6.41
N ILE A 111 2.85 6.18 -5.83
CA ILE A 111 2.16 7.19 -5.02
C ILE A 111 0.95 7.79 -5.75
N TYR A 112 1.11 8.12 -7.05
CA TYR A 112 0.00 8.63 -7.86
C TYR A 112 -1.12 7.60 -8.02
N LEU A 113 -0.80 6.34 -8.32
CA LEU A 113 -1.79 5.25 -8.40
C LEU A 113 -2.53 5.05 -7.08
N GLY A 114 -1.87 5.16 -5.93
CA GLY A 114 -2.53 5.08 -4.62
C GLY A 114 -3.50 6.21 -4.36
N ARG A 115 -3.19 7.43 -4.81
CA ARG A 115 -4.11 8.57 -4.75
C ARG A 115 -5.30 8.36 -5.69
N LEU A 116 -5.04 7.91 -6.92
CA LEU A 116 -6.08 7.60 -7.89
C LEU A 116 -7.02 6.50 -7.37
N TYR A 117 -6.48 5.44 -6.78
CA TYR A 117 -7.25 4.35 -6.19
C TYR A 117 -8.15 4.84 -5.03
N ASN A 118 -7.64 5.75 -4.19
CA ASN A 118 -8.44 6.36 -3.13
C ASN A 118 -9.58 7.23 -3.68
N GLN A 119 -9.32 7.98 -4.75
CA GLN A 119 -10.34 8.80 -5.42
C GLN A 119 -11.39 7.94 -6.13
N ALA A 120 -10.96 6.89 -6.84
CA ALA A 120 -11.84 5.95 -7.55
C ALA A 120 -12.81 5.21 -6.62
N LYS A 121 -12.47 5.06 -5.34
CA LYS A 121 -13.37 4.48 -4.34
C LYS A 121 -14.54 5.38 -3.93
N GLY A 122 -14.50 6.67 -4.23
CA GLY A 122 -15.60 7.60 -3.96
C GLY A 122 -16.08 7.60 -2.50
N ARG A 123 -15.19 7.34 -1.53
CA ARG A 123 -15.59 7.23 -0.11
C ARG A 123 -16.01 8.62 0.39
N PRO A 124 -17.27 8.81 0.84
CA PRO A 124 -17.72 10.09 1.38
C PRO A 124 -16.86 10.50 2.58
N LEU A 125 -16.59 11.81 2.70
CA LEU A 125 -15.69 12.37 3.71
C LEU A 125 -16.21 12.14 5.15
N TYR A 126 -17.52 11.98 5.31
CA TYR A 126 -18.18 11.68 6.58
C TYR A 126 -19.43 10.81 6.33
N VAL A 127 -19.77 9.97 7.31
CA VAL A 127 -21.03 9.22 7.37
C VAL A 127 -21.79 9.76 8.59
N ILE A 128 -23.00 10.28 8.37
CA ILE A 128 -23.84 10.80 9.46
C ILE A 128 -24.57 9.61 10.10
N ASP A 129 -24.30 9.35 11.38
CA ASP A 129 -24.96 8.26 12.13
C ASP A 129 -26.36 8.66 12.61
N ARG A 130 -26.50 9.88 13.16
CA ARG A 130 -27.79 10.37 13.65
C ARG A 130 -27.89 11.88 13.48
N VAL A 131 -28.95 12.35 12.82
CA VAL A 131 -29.37 13.76 12.83
C VAL A 131 -30.48 13.91 13.86
N THR A 132 -30.22 14.63 14.94
CA THR A 132 -31.29 15.08 15.84
C THR A 132 -31.73 16.45 15.37
N VAL A 133 -32.81 16.52 14.58
CA VAL A 133 -33.45 17.80 14.28
C VAL A 133 -34.10 18.27 15.58
N GLY A 134 -33.58 19.37 16.14
CA GLY A 134 -34.19 20.02 17.29
C GLY A 134 -35.64 20.35 16.94
N SER A 135 -36.57 19.73 17.66
CA SER A 135 -37.99 20.05 17.58
C SER A 135 -38.15 21.56 17.71
N ALA A 136 -38.62 22.19 16.63
CA ALA A 136 -38.97 23.60 16.65
C ALA A 136 -39.90 23.83 17.84
N VAL A 137 -39.45 24.72 18.72
CA VAL A 137 -40.18 25.25 19.86
C VAL A 137 -41.63 25.48 19.44
N SER A 138 -42.55 24.80 20.12
CA SER A 138 -43.98 25.01 20.02
C SER A 138 -44.26 26.51 20.19
N GLN A 139 -44.56 27.18 19.07
CA GLN A 139 -45.12 28.52 19.09
C GLN A 139 -46.50 28.39 19.75
N HIS A 140 -46.54 28.74 21.02
CA HIS A 140 -47.76 28.92 21.78
C HIS A 140 -48.46 30.17 21.21
N PRO A 141 -49.67 30.06 20.63
CA PRO A 141 -50.41 31.26 20.26
C PRO A 141 -50.93 31.87 21.56
N ARG A 142 -50.45 33.08 21.87
CA ARG A 142 -51.06 33.96 22.87
C ARG A 142 -51.59 35.19 22.16
N GLY A 143 -52.90 35.42 22.34
CA GLY A 143 -53.57 36.71 22.13
C GLY A 143 -54.28 36.81 20.81
#